data_AF-A0A060XEH0-F1
#
_entry.id   AF-A0A060XEH0-F1
#
_cell.length_a   1.000
_cell.length_b   1.000
_cell.length_c   1.000
_cell.angle_alpha   90.00
_cell.angle_beta   90.00
_cell.angle_gamma   90.00
#
_symmetry.space_group_name_H-M   'P 1'
#
loop_
_entity.id
_entity.type
_entity.pdbx_description
1 polymer ?
#
loop_
_entity_poly.entity_id
_entity_poly.type
_entity_poly.pdbx_seq_one_letter_code
_entity_poly.pdbx_strand_id
1 'polypeptide(L)'
;MTLCSVLYKYIISAHKLEEKENQVKKQDALFREQVAKLEEKSAQFFKVTTENFKKGREDAHNTFKRVDIKPVCGDLQSQILKCYRENTGQTLTCSGIANLYMKCVDNHKVSHIFISL
;
A
#
# COMPACT_ATOMS: atom_id res chain seq x y z
N MET A 1 -42.33 -66.74 -17.38
CA MET A 1 -41.97 -66.33 -16.00
C MET A 1 -40.64 -65.59 -15.91
N THR A 2 -39.62 -65.93 -16.71
CA THR A 2 -38.29 -65.29 -16.70
C THR A 2 -38.26 -63.82 -17.14
N LEU A 3 -39.08 -63.42 -18.12
CA LEU A 3 -39.11 -62.02 -18.60
C LEU A 3 -39.64 -61.05 -17.52
N CYS A 4 -40.65 -61.48 -16.76
CA CYS A 4 -41.28 -60.68 -15.72
C CYS A 4 -40.34 -60.43 -14.53
N SER A 5 -39.55 -61.45 -14.13
CA SER A 5 -38.56 -61.27 -13.06
C SER A 5 -37.42 -60.33 -13.46
N VAL A 6 -36.99 -60.38 -14.72
CA VAL A 6 -35.99 -59.45 -15.27
C VAL A 6 -36.54 -58.01 -15.30
N LEU A 7 -37.78 -57.82 -15.76
CA LEU A 7 -38.42 -56.51 -15.81
C LEU A 7 -38.59 -55.89 -14.42
N TYR A 8 -39.02 -56.69 -13.45
CA TYR A 8 -39.16 -56.27 -12.05
C TYR A 8 -37.83 -55.83 -11.43
N LYS A 9 -36.76 -56.59 -11.69
CA LYS A 9 -35.41 -56.24 -11.22
C LYS A 9 -34.90 -54.94 -11.85
N TYR A 10 -35.20 -54.70 -13.13
CA TYR A 10 -34.85 -53.45 -13.81
C TYR A 10 -35.56 -52.24 -13.19
N ILE A 11 -36.86 -52.35 -12.92
CA ILE A 11 -37.66 -51.27 -12.32
C ILE A 11 -37.14 -50.89 -10.93
N ILE A 12 -36.86 -51.88 -10.07
CA ILE A 12 -36.27 -51.62 -8.74
C ILE A 12 -34.90 -50.93 -8.87
N SER A 13 -34.08 -51.38 -9.82
CA SER A 13 -32.75 -50.78 -10.04
C SER A 13 -32.87 -49.33 -10.53
N ALA A 14 -33.82 -49.04 -11.42
CA ALA A 14 -34.11 -47.70 -11.92
C ALA A 14 -34.56 -46.76 -10.79
N HIS A 15 -35.50 -47.19 -9.95
CA HIS A 15 -35.94 -46.41 -8.79
C HIS A 15 -34.78 -46.12 -7.82
N LYS A 16 -33.94 -47.12 -7.54
CA LYS A 16 -32.77 -46.95 -6.69
C LYS A 16 -31.73 -46.00 -7.29
N LEU A 17 -31.62 -45.96 -8.61
CA LEU A 17 -30.74 -45.01 -9.31
C LEU A 17 -31.28 -43.58 -9.17
N GLU A 18 -32.58 -43.39 -9.37
CA GLU A 18 -33.24 -42.08 -9.23
C GLU A 18 -33.10 -41.52 -7.81
N GLU A 19 -33.28 -42.34 -6.78
CA GLU A 19 -33.05 -41.93 -5.38
C GLU A 19 -31.61 -41.46 -5.16
N LYS A 20 -30.63 -42.19 -5.70
CA LYS A 20 -29.21 -41.81 -5.60
C LYS A 20 -28.91 -40.52 -6.35
N GLU A 21 -29.44 -40.35 -7.56
CA GLU A 21 -29.29 -39.10 -8.32
C GLU A 21 -29.87 -37.91 -7.57
N ASN A 22 -31.03 -38.08 -6.95
CA ASN A 22 -31.66 -37.03 -6.13
C ASN A 22 -30.83 -36.70 -4.88
N GLN A 23 -30.22 -37.69 -4.25
CA GLN A 23 -29.29 -37.47 -3.12
C GLN A 23 -28.04 -36.71 -3.56
N VAL A 24 -27.44 -37.10 -4.69
CA VAL A 24 -26.25 -36.42 -5.24
C VAL A 24 -26.58 -34.97 -5.62
N LYS A 25 -27.72 -34.71 -6.28
CA LYS A 25 -28.16 -33.36 -6.63
C LYS A 25 -28.36 -32.48 -5.40
N LYS A 26 -28.94 -33.03 -4.32
CA LYS A 26 -29.10 -32.30 -3.05
C LYS A 26 -27.75 -31.93 -2.44
N GLN A 27 -26.81 -32.86 -2.41
CA GLN A 27 -25.47 -32.60 -1.89
C GLN A 27 -24.71 -31.59 -2.75
N ASP A 28 -24.76 -31.72 -4.07
CA ASP A 28 -24.12 -30.79 -5.00
C ASP A 28 -24.64 -29.36 -4.82
N ALA A 29 -25.97 -29.19 -4.68
CA ALA A 29 -26.57 -27.88 -4.41
C ALA A 29 -26.05 -27.25 -3.10
N LEU A 30 -25.98 -28.04 -2.01
CA LEU A 30 -25.48 -27.57 -0.72
C LEU A 30 -24.00 -27.19 -0.80
N PHE A 31 -23.16 -28.01 -1.45
CA PHE A 31 -21.75 -27.72 -1.60
C PHE A 31 -21.51 -26.48 -2.47
N ARG A 32 -22.26 -26.32 -3.56
CA ARG A 32 -22.16 -25.10 -4.39
C ARG A 32 -22.51 -23.85 -3.61
N GLU A 33 -23.56 -23.89 -2.79
CA GLU A 33 -23.94 -22.76 -1.94
C GLU A 33 -22.83 -22.42 -0.93
N GLN A 34 -22.24 -23.43 -0.30
CA GLN A 34 -21.14 -23.25 0.65
C GLN A 34 -19.90 -22.65 -0.03
N VAL A 35 -19.54 -23.12 -1.22
CA VAL A 35 -18.43 -22.59 -2.02
C VAL A 35 -18.68 -21.14 -2.39
N ALA A 36 -19.86 -20.82 -2.94
CA ALA A 36 -20.21 -19.45 -3.31
C ALA A 36 -20.11 -18.48 -2.12
N LYS A 37 -20.60 -18.90 -0.94
CA LYS A 37 -20.50 -18.10 0.29
C LYS A 37 -19.06 -17.91 0.77
N LEU A 38 -18.20 -18.92 0.60
CA LEU A 38 -16.77 -18.82 0.91
C LEU A 38 -16.05 -17.88 -0.04
N GLU A 39 -16.33 -17.98 -1.34
CA GLU A 39 -15.77 -17.11 -2.38
C GLU A 39 -16.18 -15.65 -2.17
N GLU A 40 -17.46 -15.39 -1.87
CA GLU A 40 -17.95 -14.04 -1.57
C GLU A 40 -17.24 -13.44 -0.36
N LYS A 41 -17.17 -14.19 0.75
CA LYS A 41 -16.44 -13.74 1.95
C LYS A 41 -14.97 -13.46 1.64
N SER A 42 -14.31 -14.37 0.92
CA SER A 42 -12.91 -14.22 0.54
C SER A 42 -12.68 -12.93 -0.27
N ALA A 43 -13.53 -12.67 -1.26
CA ALA A 43 -13.46 -11.46 -2.08
C ALA A 43 -13.66 -10.18 -1.24
N GLN A 44 -14.62 -10.18 -0.31
CA GLN A 44 -14.84 -9.06 0.62
C GLN A 44 -13.63 -8.80 1.52
N PHE A 45 -13.07 -9.86 2.12
CA PHE A 45 -11.86 -9.75 2.94
C PHE A 45 -10.68 -9.19 2.13
N PHE A 46 -10.43 -9.73 0.94
CA PHE A 46 -9.33 -9.27 0.09
C PHE A 46 -9.46 -7.79 -0.27
N LYS A 47 -10.67 -7.34 -0.62
CA LYS A 47 -10.95 -5.93 -0.91
C LYS A 47 -10.64 -5.03 0.28
N VAL A 48 -11.21 -5.33 1.44
CA VAL A 48 -11.03 -4.53 2.66
C VAL A 48 -9.56 -4.52 3.10
N THR A 49 -8.87 -5.66 3.04
CA THR A 49 -7.45 -5.75 3.37
C THR A 49 -6.60 -4.91 2.42
N THR A 50 -6.86 -4.95 1.12
CA THR A 50 -6.12 -4.16 0.13
C THR A 50 -6.32 -2.66 0.33
N GLU A 51 -7.56 -2.24 0.56
CA GLU A 51 -7.91 -0.83 0.82
C GLU A 51 -7.27 -0.33 2.12
N ASN A 52 -7.41 -1.08 3.22
CA ASN A 52 -6.82 -0.72 4.51
C ASN A 52 -5.29 -0.69 4.46
N PHE A 53 -4.65 -1.65 3.78
CA PHE A 53 -3.21 -1.67 3.63
C PHE A 53 -2.71 -0.47 2.82
N LYS A 54 -3.37 -0.17 1.69
CA LYS A 54 -3.04 1.00 0.87
C LYS A 54 -3.13 2.28 1.69
N LYS A 55 -4.24 2.45 2.43
CA LYS A 55 -4.46 3.62 3.29
C LYS A 55 -3.41 3.70 4.40
N GLY A 56 -3.16 2.60 5.13
CA GLY A 56 -2.16 2.57 6.20
C GLY A 56 -0.75 2.90 5.69
N ARG A 57 -0.41 2.46 4.48
CA ARG A 57 0.86 2.81 3.82
C ARG A 57 0.93 4.29 3.48
N GLU A 58 -0.14 4.87 2.94
CA GLU A 58 -0.21 6.31 2.61
C GLU A 58 -0.15 7.18 3.87
N ASP A 59 -0.89 6.80 4.92
CA ASP A 59 -0.88 7.50 6.21
C ASP A 59 0.50 7.45 6.87
N ALA A 60 1.16 6.28 6.86
CA ALA A 60 2.53 6.15 7.34
C ALA A 60 3.51 6.96 6.48
N HIS A 61 3.38 6.90 5.15
CA HIS A 61 4.20 7.71 4.26
C HIS A 61 4.03 9.19 4.56
N ASN A 62 2.82 9.70 4.72
CA ASN A 62 2.56 11.11 5.00
C ASN A 62 3.06 11.54 6.38
N THR A 63 2.87 10.70 7.40
CA THR A 63 3.31 10.99 8.78
C THR A 63 4.83 11.04 8.88
N PHE A 64 5.53 10.12 8.20
CA PHE A 64 6.97 9.97 8.28
C PHE A 64 7.70 10.50 7.04
N LYS A 65 6.99 11.17 6.12
CA LYS A 65 7.64 11.87 5.01
C LYS A 65 8.50 12.93 5.64
N ARG A 66 9.81 12.66 5.67
CA ARG A 66 10.78 13.72 5.90
C ARG A 66 10.54 14.70 4.78
N VAL A 67 9.89 15.81 5.11
CA VAL A 67 9.90 16.98 4.25
C VAL A 67 11.38 17.18 3.94
N ASP A 68 11.74 17.22 2.66
CA ASP A 68 13.08 17.63 2.24
C ASP A 68 13.22 19.10 2.67
N ILE A 69 13.52 19.32 3.95
CA ILE A 69 13.86 20.61 4.50
C ILE A 69 15.23 20.91 3.91
N LYS A 70 15.22 21.47 2.70
CA LYS A 70 16.43 22.02 2.11
C LYS A 70 16.89 23.12 3.05
N PRO A 71 18.10 23.02 3.64
CA PRO A 71 18.58 24.04 4.54
C PRO A 71 18.60 25.37 3.78
N VAL A 72 18.00 26.37 4.41
CA VAL A 72 18.01 27.73 3.89
C VAL A 72 19.46 28.18 3.73
N CYS A 73 19.79 28.72 2.55
CA CYS A 73 21.16 29.06 2.14
C CYS A 73 22.15 27.86 2.01
N GLY A 74 21.67 26.61 1.90
CA GLY A 74 22.51 25.40 1.86
C GLY A 74 23.57 25.36 0.75
N ASP A 75 23.27 25.93 -0.42
CA ASP A 75 24.22 26.02 -1.53
C ASP A 75 25.35 27.00 -1.23
N LEU A 76 25.02 28.15 -0.62
CA LEU A 76 26.02 29.14 -0.17
C LEU A 76 26.85 28.60 1.01
N GLN A 77 26.23 27.84 1.91
CA GLN A 77 26.90 27.14 3.00
C GLN A 77 27.93 26.12 2.47
N SER A 78 27.58 25.39 1.42
CA SER A 78 28.51 24.43 0.81
C SER A 78 29.68 25.13 0.12
N GLN A 79 29.43 26.25 -0.56
CA GLN A 79 30.45 27.04 -1.25
C GLN A 79 31.41 27.74 -0.29
N ILE A 80 30.92 28.31 0.83
CA ILE A 80 31.79 28.97 1.81
C ILE A 80 32.69 27.97 2.53
N LEU A 81 32.16 26.80 2.90
CA LEU A 81 32.95 25.73 3.53
C LEU A 81 34.02 25.19 2.57
N LYS A 82 33.67 25.03 1.29
CA LYS A 82 34.64 24.66 0.25
C LYS A 82 35.74 25.71 0.12
N CYS A 83 35.39 26.99 0.05
CA CYS A 83 36.36 28.07 -0.09
C CYS A 83 37.35 28.11 1.08
N TYR A 84 36.88 28.01 2.33
CA TYR A 84 37.76 28.00 3.50
C TYR A 84 38.67 26.76 3.57
N ARG A 85 38.18 25.60 3.10
CA ARG A 85 38.99 24.38 3.02
C ARG A 85 40.11 24.53 1.99
N GLU A 86 39.81 25.12 0.84
CA GLU A 86 40.77 25.33 -0.25
C GLU A 86 41.76 26.48 0.03
N ASN A 87 41.36 27.48 0.83
CA ASN A 87 42.15 28.68 1.15
C ASN A 87 42.49 28.74 2.65
N THR A 88 43.05 27.66 3.19
CA THR A 88 43.37 27.55 4.62
C THR A 88 44.39 28.63 5.00
N GLY A 89 44.05 29.49 5.97
CA GLY A 89 44.88 30.62 6.40
C GLY A 89 44.74 31.91 5.58
N GLN A 90 44.00 31.89 4.47
CA GLN A 90 43.72 33.06 3.63
C GLN A 90 42.21 33.40 3.64
N THR A 91 41.64 33.55 4.84
CA THR A 91 40.18 33.72 5.02
C THR A 91 39.58 34.92 4.30
N LEU A 92 40.38 35.96 4.04
CA LEU A 92 39.95 37.16 3.32
C LEU A 92 39.63 36.91 1.84
N THR A 93 40.17 35.86 1.20
CA THR A 93 39.85 35.53 -0.21
C THR A 93 38.42 35.02 -0.35
N CYS A 94 37.86 34.45 0.71
CA CYS A 94 36.48 33.95 0.78
C CYS A 94 35.46 35.01 1.21
N SER A 95 35.89 36.27 1.43
CA SER A 95 35.05 37.37 1.93
C SER A 95 33.83 37.67 1.07
N GLY A 96 33.94 37.55 -0.26
CA GLY A 96 32.82 37.75 -1.19
C GLY A 96 31.68 36.74 -0.98
N ILE A 97 32.02 35.44 -0.89
CA ILE A 97 31.05 34.37 -0.62
C ILE A 97 30.53 34.46 0.82
N ALA A 98 31.39 34.83 1.77
CA ALA A 98 30.99 35.04 3.16
C ALA A 98 29.91 36.14 3.29
N ASN A 99 30.07 37.26 2.59
CA ASN A 99 29.06 38.33 2.57
C ASN A 99 27.75 37.88 1.93
N LEU A 100 27.79 37.09 0.86
CA LEU A 100 26.58 36.54 0.23
C LEU A 100 25.83 35.57 1.16
N TYR A 101 26.57 34.69 1.85
CA TYR A 101 26.01 33.78 2.84
C TYR A 101 25.36 34.55 4.00
N MET A 102 26.04 35.56 4.55
CA MET A 102 25.50 36.40 5.63
C MET A 102 24.22 37.13 5.21
N LYS A 103 24.20 37.75 4.03
CA LYS A 103 22.99 38.39 3.49
C LYS A 103 21.82 37.43 3.36
N CYS A 104 22.08 36.21 2.88
CA CYS A 104 21.05 35.18 2.78
C CYS A 104 20.50 34.83 4.16
N VAL A 105 21.36 34.55 5.13
CA VAL A 105 20.97 34.23 6.51
C VAL A 105 20.19 35.38 7.16
N ASP A 106 20.64 36.62 7.01
CA ASP A 106 20.03 37.79 7.65
C ASP A 106 18.66 38.11 7.05
N ASN A 107 18.51 38.00 5.72
CA ASN A 107 17.20 38.13 5.06
C ASN A 107 16.20 37.09 5.59
N HIS A 108 16.65 35.84 5.77
CA HIS A 108 15.80 34.78 6.30
C HIS A 108 15.51 34.92 7.79
N LYS A 109 16.45 35.44 8.60
CA LYS A 109 16.20 35.77 10.02
C LYS A 109 15.13 36.85 10.16
N VAL A 110 15.23 37.93 9.38
CA VAL A 110 14.24 39.03 9.41
C VAL A 110 12.87 38.54 8.95
N SER A 111 12.77 37.76 7.87
CA SER A 111 11.50 37.18 7.44
C SER A 111 10.90 36.20 8.44
N HIS A 112 11.71 35.43 9.19
CA HIS A 112 11.20 34.49 10.18
C HIS A 112 10.68 35.20 11.45
N ILE A 113 11.27 36.34 11.82
CA ILE A 113 10.78 37.19 12.92
C ILE A 113 9.42 37.81 12.55
N PHE A 114 9.22 38.21 11.29
CA PHE A 114 7.95 38.79 10.82
C PHE A 114 6.79 37.79 10.69
N ILE A 115 7.05 36.48 10.63
CA ILE A 115 6.01 35.43 10.56
C ILE A 115 5.54 35.01 11.98
N SER A 116 6.27 35.43 13.02
CA SER A 116 5.98 35.06 14.43
C SER A 116 5.42 36.22 15.28
N LEU A 117 5.16 37.39 14.69
CA LEU A 117 4.60 38.61 15.30
C LEU A 117 3.26 38.94 14.62
#